data_AF-A0A9Q3HXM9-F1
#
_entry.id   AF-A0A9Q3HXM9-F1
#
_cell.length_a   1.000
_cell.length_b   1.000
_cell.length_c   1.000
_cell.angle_alpha   90.00
_cell.angle_beta   90.00
_cell.angle_gamma   90.00
#
_symmetry.space_group_name_H-M   'P 1'
#
loop_
_entity.id
_entity.type
_entity.pdbx_description
1 polymer ?
#
loop_
_entity_poly.entity_id
_entity_poly.type
_entity_poly.pdbx_seq_one_letter_code
_entity_poly.pdbx_strand_id
1 'polypeptide(L)'
;MLEKGWKPKLPVDTLKKDLVDIHPTASSFNLLLDKVRHHSNQIMNDAFEYAKQKWDKRHKNLEFKVRDLLLASTLNFNNMKGPKNWKNSFAGPFIIKAIHGTNAVQVELSGELENKHQTFPVSLVKHYCHRGSSK
;
A
#
# COMPACT_ATOMS: atom_id res chain seq x y z
N MET A 1 -38.34 11.02 44.62
CA MET A 1 -38.02 12.06 43.61
C MET A 1 -36.69 12.66 44.05
N LEU A 2 -35.56 12.17 43.53
CA LEU A 2 -34.22 12.57 43.97
C LEU A 2 -33.77 13.74 43.11
N GLU A 3 -33.60 14.92 43.70
CA GLU A 3 -33.14 16.10 42.98
C GLU A 3 -31.76 15.83 42.37
N LYS A 4 -31.70 15.75 41.04
CA LYS A 4 -30.45 15.75 40.30
C LYS A 4 -29.81 17.13 40.51
N GLY A 5 -28.88 17.17 41.46
CA GLY A 5 -28.20 18.39 41.92
C GLY A 5 -27.74 19.28 40.77
N TRP A 6 -28.38 20.43 40.66
CA TRP A 6 -27.94 21.52 39.78
C TRP A 6 -26.63 22.08 40.34
N LYS A 7 -25.57 22.02 39.53
CA LYS A 7 -24.28 22.64 39.88
C LYS A 7 -24.15 23.97 39.13
N PRO A 8 -24.16 25.12 39.82
CA PRO A 8 -23.95 26.41 39.17
C PRO A 8 -22.57 26.46 38.53
N LYS A 9 -22.48 26.94 37.28
CA LYS A 9 -21.19 27.22 36.64
C LYS A 9 -20.67 28.55 37.18
N LEU A 10 -19.57 28.52 37.93
CA LEU A 10 -18.97 29.71 38.49
C LEU A 10 -18.08 30.40 37.45
N PRO A 11 -17.91 31.74 37.50
CA PRO A 11 -16.99 32.45 36.61
C PRO A 11 -15.54 31.92 36.66
N VAL A 12 -15.14 31.37 37.80
CA VAL A 12 -13.84 30.71 37.98
C VAL A 12 -13.68 29.47 37.10
N ASP A 13 -14.77 28.72 36.88
CA ASP A 13 -14.75 27.53 36.02
C ASP A 13 -14.51 27.91 34.56
N THR A 14 -14.95 29.10 34.14
CA THR A 14 -14.67 29.66 32.82
C THR A 14 -13.22 30.09 32.62
N LEU A 15 -12.60 30.63 33.67
CA LEU A 15 -11.20 31.09 33.63
C LEU A 15 -10.22 29.91 33.67
N LYS A 16 -10.61 28.78 34.26
CA LYS A 16 -9.79 27.58 34.40
C LYS A 16 -9.95 26.55 33.27
N LYS A 17 -10.71 26.86 32.21
CA LYS A 17 -11.03 25.91 31.12
C LYS A 17 -9.81 25.28 30.44
N ASP A 18 -8.71 26.03 30.36
CA ASP A 18 -7.49 25.62 29.67
C ASP A 18 -6.37 25.16 30.62
N LEU A 19 -6.61 25.20 31.94
CA LEU A 19 -5.63 24.73 32.93
C LEU A 19 -5.85 23.24 33.22
N VAL A 20 -4.74 22.49 33.27
CA VAL A 20 -4.76 21.08 33.68
C VAL A 20 -4.91 21.02 35.19
N ASP A 21 -6.11 20.68 35.66
CA ASP A 21 -6.35 20.42 37.08
C ASP A 21 -5.65 19.12 37.51
N ILE A 22 -4.76 19.21 38.49
CA ILE A 22 -3.99 18.07 39.03
C ILE A 22 -4.93 17.06 39.72
N HIS A 23 -6.10 17.52 40.18
CA HIS A 23 -7.15 16.69 40.78
C HIS A 23 -8.49 16.93 40.08
N PRO A 24 -8.72 16.32 38.89
CA PRO A 24 -9.92 16.56 38.13
C PRO A 24 -11.15 16.03 38.85
N THR A 25 -12.24 16.80 38.81
CA THR A 25 -13.57 16.27 39.13
C THR A 25 -13.95 15.19 38.11
N ALA A 26 -14.77 14.20 38.48
CA ALA A 26 -15.18 13.12 37.58
C ALA A 26 -15.67 13.61 36.18
N SER A 27 -16.39 14.74 36.14
CA SER A 27 -16.84 15.35 34.88
C SER A 27 -15.69 15.90 34.02
N SER A 28 -14.67 16.52 34.60
CA SER A 28 -13.51 17.01 33.86
C SER A 28 -12.60 15.86 33.41
N PHE A 29 -12.50 14.79 34.20
CA PHE A 29 -11.80 13.58 33.81
C PHE A 29 -12.45 12.90 32.59
N ASN A 30 -13.77 12.79 32.54
CA ASN A 30 -14.46 12.24 31.37
C ASN A 30 -14.19 13.07 30.10
N LEU A 31 -14.24 14.39 30.21
CA LEU A 31 -13.93 15.28 29.09
C LEU A 31 -12.47 15.16 28.62
N LEU A 32 -11.54 14.95 29.55
CA LEU A 32 -10.14 14.65 29.22
C LEU A 32 -10.02 13.30 28.49
N LEU A 33 -10.68 12.25 28.97
CA LEU A 33 -10.68 10.94 28.31
C LEU A 33 -11.24 11.01 26.90
N ASP A 34 -12.33 11.74 26.69
CA ASP A 34 -12.91 11.90 25.35
C ASP A 34 -11.98 12.67 24.42
N LYS A 35 -11.35 13.75 24.90
CA LYS A 35 -10.30 14.46 24.13
C LYS A 35 -9.13 13.55 23.76
N VAL A 36 -8.64 12.76 24.71
CA VAL A 36 -7.54 11.81 24.46
C VAL A 36 -7.97 10.75 23.45
N ARG A 37 -9.17 10.19 23.56
CA ARG A 37 -9.72 9.24 22.58
C ARG A 37 -9.81 9.83 21.18
N HIS A 38 -10.34 11.05 21.05
CA HIS A 38 -10.41 11.74 19.77
C HIS A 38 -9.02 11.96 19.16
N HIS A 39 -8.07 12.42 19.96
CA HIS A 39 -6.70 12.62 19.52
C HIS A 39 -6.00 11.30 19.13
N SER A 40 -6.18 10.24 19.92
CA SER A 40 -5.66 8.91 19.58
C SER A 40 -6.24 8.38 18.27
N ASN A 41 -7.54 8.58 18.03
CA ASN A 41 -8.17 8.20 16.76
C ASN A 41 -7.61 9.00 15.58
N GLN A 42 -7.38 10.30 15.76
CA GLN A 42 -6.73 11.14 14.74
C GLN A 42 -5.34 10.63 14.40
N ILE A 43 -4.49 10.37 15.41
CA ILE A 43 -3.15 9.81 15.20
C ILE A 43 -3.21 8.49 14.43
N MET A 44 -4.15 7.60 14.77
CA MET A 44 -4.32 6.32 14.07
C MET A 44 -4.72 6.53 12.60
N ASN A 45 -5.65 7.44 12.33
CA ASN A 45 -6.08 7.77 10.97
C ASN A 45 -4.94 8.38 10.16
N ASP A 46 -4.22 9.36 10.73
CA ASP A 46 -3.08 10.02 10.08
C ASP A 46 -1.97 9.01 9.75
N ALA A 47 -1.70 8.06 10.66
CA ALA A 47 -0.73 6.99 10.42
C ALA A 47 -1.18 6.04 9.29
N PHE A 48 -2.47 5.70 9.24
CA PHE A 48 -3.03 4.88 8.16
C PHE A 48 -2.96 5.60 6.80
N GLU A 49 -3.34 6.87 6.77
CA GLU A 49 -3.27 7.71 5.57
C GLU A 49 -1.84 7.87 5.07
N TYR A 50 -0.88 8.11 5.96
CA TYR A 50 0.54 8.18 5.62
C TYR A 50 1.03 6.87 4.99
N ALA A 51 0.70 5.73 5.59
CA ALA A 51 1.07 4.42 5.07
C ALA A 51 0.47 4.17 3.68
N LYS A 52 -0.81 4.50 3.51
CA LYS A 52 -1.53 4.40 2.23
C LYS A 52 -0.86 5.26 1.15
N GLN A 53 -0.65 6.55 1.41
CA GLN A 53 -0.01 7.46 0.46
C GLN A 53 1.41 7.02 0.09
N LYS A 54 2.18 6.50 1.06
CA LYS A 54 3.53 5.96 0.80
C LYS A 54 3.47 4.72 -0.07
N TRP A 55 2.49 3.85 0.12
CA TRP A 55 2.25 2.70 -0.73
C TRP A 55 1.86 3.13 -2.15
N ASP A 56 0.87 4.02 -2.28
CA ASP A 56 0.35 4.51 -3.57
C ASP A 56 1.45 5.18 -4.41
N LYS A 57 2.32 5.98 -3.76
CA LYS A 57 3.47 6.62 -4.43
C LYS A 57 4.48 5.62 -5.00
N ARG A 58 4.67 4.48 -4.33
CA ARG A 58 5.63 3.44 -4.73
C ARG A 58 5.03 2.45 -5.74
N HIS A 59 3.75 2.14 -5.61
CA HIS A 59 3.06 1.15 -6.43
C HIS A 59 2.25 1.86 -7.51
N LYS A 60 2.89 2.09 -8.66
CA LYS A 60 2.16 2.47 -9.88
C LYS A 60 1.52 1.20 -10.44
N ASN A 61 0.24 1.25 -10.77
CA ASN A 61 -0.41 0.18 -11.51
C ASN A 61 0.22 0.14 -12.92
N LEU A 62 0.83 -0.99 -13.27
CA LEU A 62 1.27 -1.22 -14.64
C LEU A 62 0.06 -1.68 -15.44
N GLU A 63 -0.42 -0.83 -16.34
CA GLU A 63 -1.45 -1.20 -17.30
C GLU A 63 -0.79 -1.90 -18.49
N PHE A 64 -0.99 -3.21 -18.57
CA PHE A 64 -0.61 -4.00 -19.73
C PHE A 64 -1.80 -4.11 -20.69
N LYS A 65 -1.53 -4.17 -22.00
CA LYS A 65 -2.55 -4.52 -23.00
C LYS A 65 -2.26 -5.89 -23.59
N VAL A 66 -3.32 -6.61 -23.94
CA VAL A 66 -3.20 -7.86 -24.69
C VAL A 66 -2.45 -7.57 -26.00
N ARG A 67 -1.49 -8.43 -26.34
CA ARG A 67 -0.50 -8.28 -27.43
C ARG A 67 0.68 -7.33 -27.19
N ASP A 68 0.82 -6.71 -26.01
CA ASP A 68 2.05 -5.99 -25.69
C ASP A 68 3.24 -6.94 -25.56
N LEU A 69 4.43 -6.42 -25.86
CA LEU A 69 5.71 -7.12 -25.67
C LEU A 69 6.24 -6.85 -24.26
N LEU A 70 6.63 -7.92 -23.59
CA LEU A 70 7.18 -7.87 -22.23
C LEU A 70 8.43 -8.72 -22.07
N LEU A 71 9.12 -8.45 -20.98
CA LEU A 71 10.22 -9.22 -20.47
C LEU A 71 9.79 -9.92 -19.17
N ALA A 72 9.93 -11.24 -19.12
CA ALA A 72 9.63 -12.05 -17.94
C ALA A 72 10.90 -12.26 -17.10
N SER A 73 10.80 -12.09 -15.78
CA SER A 73 11.96 -12.22 -14.88
C SER A 73 12.44 -13.66 -14.75
N THR A 74 13.75 -13.87 -14.90
CA THR A 74 14.37 -15.20 -14.80
C THR A 74 14.67 -15.65 -13.36
N LEU A 75 14.29 -14.86 -12.34
CA LEU A 75 14.64 -15.11 -10.94
C LEU A 75 14.24 -16.49 -10.43
N ASN A 76 13.09 -17.00 -10.87
CA ASN A 76 12.56 -18.31 -10.46
C ASN A 76 12.92 -19.45 -11.42
N PHE A 77 13.77 -19.19 -12.43
CA PHE A 77 14.11 -20.16 -13.45
C PHE A 77 15.46 -20.82 -13.17
N ASN A 78 15.41 -21.93 -12.44
CA ASN A 78 16.60 -22.72 -12.10
C ASN A 78 17.18 -23.49 -13.30
N ASN A 79 16.37 -23.74 -14.34
CA ASN A 79 16.73 -24.59 -15.48
C ASN A 79 17.42 -23.84 -16.64
N MET A 80 17.63 -22.52 -16.52
CA MET A 80 18.35 -21.75 -17.54
C MET A 80 19.84 -22.14 -17.54
N LYS A 81 20.40 -22.44 -18.71
CA LYS A 81 21.79 -22.88 -18.88
C LYS A 81 22.77 -21.76 -18.47
N GLY A 82 23.75 -22.08 -17.61
CA GLY A 82 24.87 -21.19 -17.26
C GLY A 82 25.01 -20.85 -15.77
N PRO A 83 26.14 -20.24 -15.36
CA PRO A 83 26.39 -19.81 -13.98
C PRO A 83 25.49 -18.64 -13.58
N LYS A 84 25.01 -18.64 -12.33
CA LYS A 84 24.04 -17.67 -11.78
C LYS A 84 24.41 -16.20 -12.04
N ASN A 85 25.71 -15.89 -12.07
CA ASN A 85 26.23 -14.52 -12.18
C ASN A 85 26.16 -13.94 -13.61
N TRP A 86 26.00 -14.78 -14.63
CA TRP A 86 25.95 -14.36 -16.04
C TRP A 86 24.57 -14.58 -16.68
N LYS A 87 23.56 -14.93 -15.88
CA LYS A 87 22.20 -15.06 -16.37
C LYS A 87 21.57 -13.68 -16.52
N ASN A 88 20.99 -13.42 -17.69
CA ASN A 88 20.13 -12.26 -17.86
C ASN A 88 18.98 -12.35 -16.86
N SER A 89 18.77 -11.30 -16.06
CA SER A 89 17.69 -11.24 -15.05
C SER A 89 16.28 -11.25 -15.65
N PHE A 90 16.19 -11.08 -16.97
CA PHE A 90 14.96 -11.05 -17.74
C PHE A 90 15.14 -11.82 -19.07
N ALA A 91 14.10 -12.53 -19.49
CA ALA A 91 13.99 -13.23 -20.76
C ALA A 91 12.84 -12.67 -21.59
N GLY A 92 12.94 -12.77 -22.91
CA GLY A 92 11.95 -12.24 -23.85
C GLY A 92 12.57 -11.27 -24.86
N PRO A 93 11.78 -10.77 -25.81
CA PRO A 93 10.38 -10.36 -25.62
C PRO A 93 9.34 -11.48 -25.79
N PHE A 94 8.30 -11.46 -24.97
CA PHE A 94 7.13 -12.34 -25.06
C PHE A 94 5.85 -11.52 -25.29
N ILE A 95 4.86 -12.13 -25.94
CA ILE A 95 3.58 -11.51 -26.24
C ILE A 95 2.57 -11.83 -25.14
N ILE A 96 1.81 -10.83 -24.68
CA ILE A 96 0.70 -11.04 -23.75
C ILE A 96 -0.47 -11.69 -24.48
N LYS A 97 -0.87 -12.88 -24.02
CA LYS A 97 -2.05 -13.60 -24.53
C LYS A 97 -3.33 -13.19 -23.81
N ALA A 98 -3.29 -13.07 -22.50
CA ALA A 98 -4.43 -12.70 -21.67
C ALA A 98 -3.97 -12.00 -20.39
N ILE A 99 -4.85 -11.21 -19.79
CA ILE A 99 -4.59 -10.52 -18.53
C ILE A 99 -5.60 -11.04 -17.50
N HIS A 100 -5.09 -11.53 -16.37
CA HIS A 100 -5.87 -12.11 -15.29
C HIS A 100 -5.95 -11.10 -14.14
N GLY A 101 -7.02 -10.30 -14.15
CA GLY A 101 -7.22 -9.23 -13.18
C GLY A 101 -6.12 -8.16 -13.23
N THR A 102 -5.82 -7.55 -12.09
CA THR A 102 -4.77 -6.52 -11.99
C THR A 102 -3.37 -7.09 -11.71
N ASN A 103 -3.29 -8.37 -11.33
CA ASN A 103 -2.09 -8.91 -10.67
C ASN A 103 -1.31 -9.91 -11.50
N ALA A 104 -1.91 -10.48 -12.55
CA ALA A 104 -1.28 -11.53 -13.33
C ALA A 104 -1.48 -11.36 -14.84
N VAL A 105 -0.47 -11.77 -15.60
CA VAL A 105 -0.44 -11.71 -17.05
C VAL A 105 -0.08 -13.09 -17.57
N GLN A 106 -0.84 -13.56 -18.55
CA GLN A 106 -0.53 -14.78 -19.29
C GLN A 106 0.23 -14.43 -20.55
N VAL A 107 1.38 -15.06 -20.73
CA VAL A 107 2.33 -14.76 -21.80
C VAL A 107 2.56 -16.01 -22.64
N GLU A 108 2.76 -15.79 -23.94
CA GLU A 108 3.17 -16.85 -24.84
C GLU A 108 4.68 -17.07 -24.70
N LEU A 109 5.06 -18.17 -24.07
CA LEU A 109 6.45 -18.59 -23.91
C LEU A 109 6.89 -19.41 -25.12
N SER A 110 8.13 -19.24 -25.54
CA SER A 110 8.74 -19.98 -26.66
C SER A 110 10.17 -20.44 -26.29
N GLY A 111 10.65 -21.50 -26.92
CA GLY A 111 11.98 -22.08 -26.70
C GLY A 111 12.11 -22.83 -25.37
N GLU A 112 13.18 -22.58 -24.63
CA GLU A 112 13.52 -23.29 -23.36
C GLU A 112 12.47 -23.10 -22.23
N LEU A 113 11.52 -22.20 -22.43
CA LEU A 113 10.51 -21.77 -21.45
C LEU A 113 9.11 -22.31 -21.75
N GLU A 114 8.90 -23.03 -22.85
CA GLU A 114 7.57 -23.56 -23.25
C GLU A 114 6.94 -24.47 -22.20
N ASN A 115 7.77 -25.27 -21.51
CA ASN A 115 7.34 -26.21 -20.49
C ASN A 115 7.09 -25.55 -19.11
N LYS A 116 7.19 -24.22 -18.99
CA LYS A 116 6.99 -23.49 -17.75
C LYS A 116 5.60 -22.87 -17.69
N HIS A 117 5.17 -22.51 -16.49
CA HIS A 117 3.88 -21.84 -16.31
C HIS A 117 3.86 -20.50 -17.05
N GLN A 118 2.87 -20.34 -17.92
CA GLN A 118 2.69 -19.17 -18.79
C GLN A 118 2.13 -17.94 -18.05
N THR A 119 1.72 -18.07 -16.79
CA THR A 119 1.12 -16.99 -16.01
C THR A 119 2.14 -16.42 -15.04
N PHE A 120 2.41 -15.12 -15.15
CA PHE A 120 3.36 -14.39 -14.32
C PHE A 120 2.66 -13.29 -13.53
N PRO A 121 3.04 -13.06 -12.26
CA PRO A 121 2.59 -11.86 -11.56
C PRO A 121 3.21 -10.61 -12.21
N VAL A 122 2.46 -9.51 -12.23
CA VAL A 122 2.89 -8.23 -12.83
C VAL A 122 4.21 -7.70 -12.24
N SER A 123 4.55 -8.07 -11.00
CA SER A 123 5.80 -7.70 -10.33
C SER A 123 7.04 -8.34 -10.95
N LEU A 124 6.88 -9.47 -11.63
CA LEU A 124 7.97 -10.22 -12.29
C LEU A 124 8.06 -9.91 -13.79
N VAL A 125 7.30 -8.93 -14.26
CA VAL A 125 7.19 -8.57 -15.68
C VAL A 125 7.61 -7.12 -15.87
N LYS A 126 8.29 -6.83 -16.99
CA LYS A 126 8.62 -5.46 -17.42
C LYS A 126 8.14 -5.23 -18.84
N HIS A 127 7.73 -4.01 -19.16
CA HIS A 127 7.52 -3.62 -20.56
C HIS A 127 8.82 -3.74 -21.34
N TYR A 128 8.73 -4.31 -22.55
CA TYR A 128 9.87 -4.34 -23.46
C TYR A 128 10.03 -2.98 -24.13
N CYS A 129 11.09 -2.26 -23.80
CA CYS A 129 11.49 -1.06 -24.54
C CYS A 129 12.48 -1.47 -25.62
N HIS A 130 12.11 -1.29 -26.88
CA HIS A 130 13.06 -1.48 -27.98
C HIS A 130 14.12 -0.37 -27.91
N ARG A 131 15.41 -0.73 -27.92
CA ARG A 131 16.53 0.22 -28.05
C ARG A 131 16.45 0.86 -29.44
N GLY A 132 15.63 1.90 -29.58
CA GLY A 132 15.33 2.57 -30.85
C GLY A 132 14.06 3.40 -30.81
N SER A 133 13.13 3.12 -29.88
CA SER A 133 11.98 4.00 -29.64
C SER A 133 12.36 5.09 -28.64
N SER A 134 12.99 6.16 -29.15
CA SER A 134 13.09 7.42 -28.41
C SER A 134 11.67 7.91 -28.15
N LYS A 135 11.33 8.11 -26.88
CA LYS A 135 10.34 9.11 -26.46
C LYS A 135 11.12 10.19 -25.73
#